data_AF-A0A954HQ05-F1
#
_entry.id   AF-A0A954HQ05-F1
#
_cell.length_a   1.000
_cell.length_b   1.000
_cell.length_c   1.000
_cell.angle_alpha   90.00
_cell.angle_beta   90.00
_cell.angle_gamma   90.00
#
_symmetry.space_group_name_H-M   'P 1'
#
loop_
_entity.id
_entity.type
_entity.pdbx_description
1 polymer ?
#
loop_
_entity_poly.entity_id
_entity_poly.type
_entity_poly.pdbx_seq_one_letter_code
_entity_poly.pdbx_strand_id
1 'polypeptide(L)'
;GDIDGDGRTDLVCTCENAAGKVGVYWLSEPIPDHSASNHAAEPNRRAAEIPAQVSGDSAEEWIFHDISGSESGIKFDRIELADLDGDGDLDVITCEERDNLGVLWYENPFGRPVELPTSGQKN
;
A
#
# COMPACT_ATOMS: atom_id res chain seq x y z
N GLY A 1 -4.60 2.83 3.30
CA GLY A 1 -5.65 1.99 3.89
C GLY A 1 -4.97 1.05 4.86
N ASP A 2 -5.54 -0.11 5.15
CA ASP A 2 -4.79 -1.25 5.69
C ASP A 2 -4.74 -2.25 4.54
N ILE A 3 -3.66 -2.22 3.76
CA ILE A 3 -3.55 -2.93 2.48
C ILE A 3 -3.16 -4.39 2.72
N ASP A 4 -2.33 -4.67 3.71
CA ASP A 4 -1.91 -6.03 4.06
C ASP A 4 -2.69 -6.66 5.22
N GLY A 5 -3.64 -5.93 5.82
CA GLY A 5 -4.52 -6.43 6.87
C GLY A 5 -3.83 -6.58 8.22
N ASP A 6 -2.68 -5.94 8.44
CA ASP A 6 -1.90 -6.04 9.67
C ASP A 6 -2.46 -5.16 10.81
N GLY A 7 -3.50 -4.36 10.52
CA GLY A 7 -4.15 -3.44 11.44
C GLY A 7 -3.49 -2.06 11.52
N ARG A 8 -2.48 -1.77 10.71
CA ARG A 8 -1.80 -0.48 10.59
C ARG A 8 -2.26 0.26 9.35
N THR A 9 -1.92 1.54 9.29
CA THR A 9 -2.26 2.37 8.15
C THR A 9 -1.10 2.44 7.18
N ASP A 10 -1.35 1.98 5.96
CA ASP A 10 -0.49 2.07 4.80
C ASP A 10 -0.81 3.27 3.92
N LEU A 11 0.19 3.64 3.12
CA LEU A 11 0.06 4.65 2.07
C LEU A 11 0.00 3.99 0.70
N VAL A 12 -0.97 4.36 -0.12
CA VAL A 12 -1.01 4.01 -1.54
C VAL A 12 -0.77 5.28 -2.34
N CYS A 13 0.16 5.22 -3.28
CA CYS A 13 0.66 6.39 -4.00
C CYS A 13 0.58 6.18 -5.52
N THR A 14 0.20 7.23 -6.25
CA THR A 14 0.58 7.36 -7.65
C THR A 14 1.69 8.37 -7.79
N CYS A 15 2.49 8.21 -8.83
CA CYS A 15 3.37 9.27 -9.28
C CYS A 15 3.27 9.41 -10.79
N GLU A 16 2.83 10.58 -11.23
CA GLU A 16 2.88 10.95 -12.64
C GLU A 16 4.35 11.20 -13.04
N ASN A 17 4.79 10.59 -14.15
CA ASN A 17 6.08 10.88 -14.79
C ASN A 17 7.33 10.44 -13.99
N ALA A 18 7.24 9.34 -13.24
CA ALA A 18 8.39 8.80 -12.54
C ALA A 18 9.36 8.10 -13.52
N ALA A 19 10.33 8.82 -14.07
CA ALA A 19 11.37 8.22 -14.90
C ALA A 19 12.20 7.23 -14.06
N GLY A 20 12.09 5.94 -14.36
CA GLY A 20 12.77 4.87 -13.60
C GLY A 20 12.14 4.55 -12.24
N LYS A 21 10.91 4.98 -11.98
CA LYS A 21 10.10 4.47 -10.85
C LYS A 21 8.72 4.05 -11.35
N VAL A 22 8.01 3.32 -10.50
CA VAL A 22 6.71 2.72 -10.79
C VAL A 22 5.57 3.72 -10.64
N GLY A 23 4.49 3.53 -11.40
CA GLY A 23 3.35 4.45 -11.48
C GLY A 23 2.37 4.33 -10.31
N VAL A 24 2.13 3.11 -9.81
CA VAL A 24 1.34 2.83 -8.60
C VAL A 24 2.16 1.94 -7.67
N TYR A 25 2.20 2.31 -6.39
CA TYR A 25 2.89 1.56 -5.35
C TYR A 25 2.22 1.79 -4.00
N TRP A 26 2.52 0.92 -3.03
CA TRP A 26 2.13 1.13 -1.65
C TRP A 26 3.33 1.05 -0.70
N LEU A 27 3.17 1.67 0.47
CA LEU A 27 4.17 1.74 1.52
C LEU A 27 3.56 1.23 2.82
N SER A 28 4.22 0.29 3.47
CA SER A 28 3.84 -0.16 4.82
C SER A 28 4.79 0.35 5.90
N GLU A 29 4.25 0.49 7.11
CA GLU A 29 5.08 0.80 8.27
C GLU A 29 6.16 -0.29 8.44
N PRO A 30 7.40 0.07 8.79
CA PRO A 30 8.38 -0.91 9.19
C PRO A 30 7.86 -1.67 10.41
N ILE A 31 7.96 -3.00 10.36
CA ILE A 31 7.60 -3.86 11.50
C ILE A 31 8.47 -3.44 12.67
N PRO A 32 7.89 -2.92 13.78
CA PRO A 32 8.69 -2.54 14.94
C PRO A 32 9.41 -3.78 15.43
N ASP A 33 10.73 -3.70 15.53
CA ASP A 33 11.51 -4.76 16.16
C ASP A 33 11.00 -4.97 17.60
N HIS A 34 10.23 -6.03 17.83
CA HIS A 34 9.76 -6.42 19.16
C HIS A 34 10.91 -6.84 20.10
N SER A 35 12.17 -6.90 19.63
CA SER A 35 13.35 -7.09 20.46
C SER A 35 13.83 -5.82 21.18
N ALA A 36 13.37 -4.63 20.75
CA ALA A 36 13.64 -3.35 21.41
C ALA A 36 12.54 -3.00 22.44
N SER A 37 12.23 -3.91 23.36
CA SER A 37 11.37 -3.60 24.50
C SER A 37 12.13 -2.73 25.51
N ASN A 38 12.15 -1.43 25.26
CA ASN A 38 12.24 -0.35 26.23
C ASN A 38 12.52 0.91 25.41
N HIS A 39 11.51 1.74 25.16
CA HIS A 39 11.54 3.17 25.42
C HIS A 39 10.07 3.61 25.46
N ALA A 40 9.76 4.41 26.49
CA ALA A 40 8.42 4.72 26.93
C ALA A 40 7.52 5.28 25.81
N ALA A 41 6.22 5.04 25.98
CA ALA A 41 5.16 5.72 25.25
C ALA A 41 5.44 7.22 25.13
N GLU A 42 5.63 7.71 23.91
CA GLU A 42 5.56 9.15 23.63
C GLU A 42 4.22 9.45 22.96
N PRO A 43 3.34 10.26 23.58
CA PRO A 43 2.17 10.78 22.92
C PRO A 43 2.59 11.95 22.03
N ASN A 44 1.95 12.05 20.86
CA ASN A 44 1.85 13.27 20.04
C ASN A 44 3.01 13.55 19.04
N ARG A 45 3.05 12.83 17.92
CA ARG A 45 3.67 13.34 16.68
C ARG A 45 2.69 14.24 15.93
N ARG A 46 2.41 15.43 16.47
CA ARG A 46 1.94 16.54 15.63
C ARG A 46 3.14 17.11 14.89
N ALA A 47 3.03 17.16 13.57
CA ALA A 47 3.99 17.79 12.67
C ALA A 47 4.45 19.14 13.21
N ALA A 48 5.70 19.21 13.65
CA ALA A 48 6.37 20.44 14.01
C ALA A 48 7.82 20.34 13.54
N GLU A 49 8.14 21.18 12.55
CA GLU A 49 9.45 21.73 12.18
C GLU A 49 10.61 20.73 12.04
N ILE A 50 11.12 20.58 10.82
CA ILE A 50 12.38 19.87 10.55
C ILE A 50 13.56 20.86 10.67
N PRO A 51 14.34 20.89 11.76
CA PRO A 51 15.69 21.42 11.72
C PRO A 51 16.64 20.32 11.21
N ALA A 52 17.58 20.77 10.39
CA ALA A 52 18.48 19.93 9.63
C ALA A 52 19.48 19.12 10.49
N GLN A 53 19.84 17.95 9.95
CA GLN A 53 21.03 17.14 10.22
C GLN A 53 21.04 16.35 11.55
N VAL A 54 20.52 15.12 11.49
CA VAL A 54 21.04 14.00 12.30
C VAL A 54 21.52 12.94 11.32
N SER A 55 22.83 12.86 11.18
CA SER A 55 23.54 11.81 10.45
C SER A 55 23.60 10.55 11.31
N GLY A 56 22.81 9.55 10.94
CA GLY A 56 22.76 8.23 11.59
C GLY A 56 21.44 7.52 11.32
N ASP A 57 21.00 7.43 10.07
CA ASP A 57 19.67 6.91 9.72
C ASP A 57 19.68 5.38 9.58
N SER A 58 19.45 4.70 10.71
CA SER A 58 18.72 3.43 10.72
C SER A 58 17.26 3.68 11.16
N ALA A 59 16.71 4.85 10.82
CA ALA A 59 15.31 5.14 11.01
C ALA A 59 14.53 4.29 10.01
N GLU A 60 13.94 3.21 10.50
CA GLU A 60 12.55 2.80 10.20
C GLU A 60 12.05 3.35 8.86
N GLU A 61 12.59 2.81 7.77
CA GLU A 61 12.23 3.21 6.41
C GLU A 61 10.92 2.50 6.04
N TRP A 62 9.98 3.26 5.49
CA TRP A 62 8.75 2.71 4.93
C TRP A 62 9.07 1.60 3.92
N ILE A 63 8.43 0.45 4.05
CA ILE A 63 8.67 -0.69 3.16
C ILE A 63 7.95 -0.44 1.84
N PHE A 64 8.69 -0.49 0.74
CA PHE A 64 8.19 -0.19 -0.60
C PHE A 64 7.67 -1.44 -1.33
N HIS A 65 6.47 -1.34 -1.91
CA HIS A 65 5.85 -2.41 -2.69
C HIS A 65 5.32 -1.89 -4.03
N ASP A 66 5.81 -2.47 -5.13
CA ASP A 66 5.41 -2.13 -6.50
C ASP A 66 4.08 -2.81 -6.88
N ILE A 67 3.19 -2.08 -7.55
CA ILE A 67 1.92 -2.60 -8.10
C ILE A 67 1.94 -2.56 -9.64
N SER A 68 2.29 -1.42 -10.23
CA SER A 68 2.10 -1.20 -11.68
C SER A 68 3.26 -1.70 -12.56
N GLY A 69 4.38 -2.10 -11.95
CA GLY A 69 5.59 -2.48 -12.68
C GLY A 69 6.44 -1.29 -13.13
N SER A 70 7.67 -1.61 -13.53
CA SER A 70 8.74 -0.64 -13.86
C SER A 70 8.67 -0.08 -15.29
N GLU A 71 7.64 -0.41 -16.06
CA GLU A 71 7.50 0.06 -17.44
C GLU A 71 7.25 1.57 -17.47
N SER A 72 8.16 2.30 -18.12
CA SER A 72 8.06 3.75 -18.26
C SER A 72 6.89 4.10 -19.18
N GLY A 73 5.87 4.77 -18.63
CA GLY A 73 4.81 5.35 -19.44
C GLY A 73 3.42 5.32 -18.81
N ILE A 74 3.20 4.52 -17.77
CA ILE A 74 1.86 4.42 -17.17
C ILE A 74 1.69 5.54 -16.14
N LYS A 75 0.87 6.54 -16.51
CA LYS A 75 0.51 7.69 -15.67
C LYS A 75 -0.81 7.41 -14.96
N PHE A 76 -0.93 7.90 -13.74
CA PHE A 76 -2.10 7.65 -12.92
C PHE A 76 -2.45 8.88 -12.09
N ASP A 77 -3.63 9.43 -12.30
CA ASP A 77 -4.00 10.74 -11.75
C ASP A 77 -4.82 10.66 -10.46
N ARG A 78 -5.50 9.52 -10.26
CA ARG A 78 -6.35 9.27 -9.10
C ARG A 78 -6.19 7.85 -8.61
N ILE A 79 -6.15 7.69 -7.28
CA ILE A 79 -6.34 6.40 -6.61
C ILE A 79 -7.64 6.46 -5.84
N GLU A 80 -8.39 5.37 -5.89
CA GLU A 80 -9.42 5.03 -4.92
C GLU A 80 -9.15 3.65 -4.34
N LEU A 81 -9.53 3.47 -3.07
CA LEU A 81 -9.46 2.19 -2.39
C LEU A 81 -10.88 1.71 -2.07
N ALA A 82 -11.22 0.50 -2.50
CA ALA A 82 -12.50 -0.14 -2.25
C ALA A 82 -12.36 -1.65 -2.41
N ASP A 83 -13.12 -2.41 -1.64
CA ASP A 83 -13.32 -3.84 -1.85
C ASP A 83 -14.30 -4.03 -3.03
N LEU A 84 -13.78 -4.39 -4.21
CA LEU A 84 -14.58 -4.48 -5.44
C LEU A 84 -15.13 -5.87 -5.71
N ASP A 85 -14.46 -6.92 -5.24
CA ASP A 85 -14.89 -8.30 -5.46
C ASP A 85 -15.61 -8.93 -4.26
N GLY A 86 -15.58 -8.27 -3.10
CA GLY A 86 -16.33 -8.60 -1.90
C GLY A 86 -15.65 -9.61 -0.97
N ASP A 87 -14.34 -9.80 -1.08
CA ASP A 87 -13.57 -10.76 -0.27
C ASP A 87 -12.97 -10.16 1.02
N GLY A 88 -13.02 -8.83 1.15
CA GLY A 88 -12.81 -8.09 2.38
C GLY A 88 -11.47 -7.37 2.49
N ASP A 89 -10.62 -7.39 1.46
CA ASP A 89 -9.46 -6.51 1.36
C ASP A 89 -9.68 -5.32 0.42
N LEU A 90 -8.85 -4.30 0.62
CA LEU A 90 -8.94 -3.07 -0.17
C LEU A 90 -8.19 -3.25 -1.49
N ASP A 91 -8.93 -3.16 -2.59
CA ASP A 91 -8.35 -3.07 -3.92
C ASP A 91 -7.87 -1.66 -4.25
N VAL A 92 -7.05 -1.56 -5.31
CA VAL A 92 -6.59 -0.28 -5.85
C VAL A 92 -7.23 -0.01 -7.20
N ILE A 93 -7.95 1.11 -7.31
CA ILE A 93 -8.55 1.59 -8.55
C ILE A 93 -7.83 2.85 -8.99
N THR A 94 -7.48 2.92 -10.26
CA THR A 94 -6.85 4.11 -10.84
C THR A 94 -7.32 4.39 -12.26
N CYS A 95 -6.95 5.54 -12.79
CA CYS A 95 -7.28 5.97 -14.14
C CYS A 95 -6.01 6.45 -14.84
N GLU A 96 -5.94 6.20 -16.14
CA GLU A 96 -4.86 6.65 -17.01
C GLU A 96 -5.41 7.69 -17.99
N GLU A 97 -4.88 8.91 -17.95
CA GLU A 97 -5.39 10.05 -18.74
C GLU A 97 -4.62 10.32 -20.05
N ARG A 98 -3.38 9.81 -20.22
CA ARG A 98 -2.53 10.19 -21.37
C ARG A 98 -2.79 9.36 -22.63
N ASP A 99 -2.77 8.04 -22.48
CA ASP A 99 -2.87 7.08 -23.58
C ASP A 99 -4.29 6.49 -23.70
N ASN A 100 -5.23 7.03 -22.90
CA ASN A 100 -6.65 6.69 -22.86
C ASN A 100 -6.88 5.18 -22.61
N LEU A 101 -6.06 4.61 -21.72
CA LEU A 101 -6.20 3.21 -21.30
C LEU A 101 -7.44 2.99 -20.42
N GLY A 102 -8.00 4.06 -19.86
CA GLY A 102 -9.27 4.05 -19.14
C GLY A 102 -9.10 3.85 -17.63
N VAL A 103 -9.98 3.04 -17.04
CA VAL A 103 -9.96 2.71 -15.61
C VAL A 103 -9.25 1.38 -15.41
N LEU A 104 -8.29 1.34 -14.50
CA LEU A 104 -7.59 0.13 -14.09
C LEU A 104 -8.01 -0.28 -12.68
N TRP A 105 -8.11 -1.58 -12.48
CA TRP A 105 -8.32 -2.21 -11.18
C TRP A 105 -7.18 -3.19 -10.94
N TYR A 106 -6.52 -3.04 -9.81
CA TYR A 106 -5.56 -3.99 -9.27
C TYR A 106 -6.22 -4.71 -8.09
N GLU A 107 -6.51 -5.99 -8.31
CA GLU A 107 -7.00 -6.92 -7.29
C GLU A 107 -5.94 -7.07 -6.19
N ASN A 108 -6.38 -6.92 -4.95
CA ASN A 108 -5.58 -7.26 -3.79
C ASN A 108 -5.81 -8.75 -3.43
N PRO A 109 -4.76 -9.59 -3.32
CA PRO A 109 -4.93 -11.01 -3.03
C PRO A 109 -4.83 -11.35 -1.53
N PHE A 110 -4.88 -10.36 -0.62
CA PHE A 110 -4.79 -10.61 0.82
C PHE A 110 -6.07 -11.24 1.37
N GLY A 111 -7.18 -11.05 0.66
CA GLY A 111 -8.47 -11.71 0.89
C GLY A 111 -8.31 -13.21 0.99
N ARG A 112 -9.10 -13.82 1.89
CA ARG A 112 -9.10 -15.27 2.03
C ARG A 112 -9.59 -15.87 0.71
N PRO A 113 -8.96 -16.97 0.22
CA PRO A 113 -9.49 -17.68 -0.94
C PRO A 113 -10.97 -17.96 -0.72
N VAL A 114 -11.82 -17.54 -1.65
CA VAL A 114 -13.25 -17.86 -1.65
C VAL A 114 -13.39 -19.35 -1.37
N GLU A 115 -13.91 -19.71 -0.18
CA GLU A 115 -14.24 -21.09 0.15
C GLU A 115 -15.38 -21.50 -0.79
N LEU A 116 -15.04 -22.04 -1.96
CA LEU A 116 -16.02 -22.65 -2.85
C LEU A 116 -16.77 -23.71 -2.03
N PRO A 117 -18.12 -23.76 -2.11
CA PRO A 117 -18.88 -24.78 -1.40
C PRO A 117 -18.35 -26.14 -1.86
N THR A 118 -17.69 -26.86 -0.96
CA THR A 118 -17.17 -28.19 -1.23
C THR A 118 -18.36 -29.06 -1.58
N SER A 119 -18.47 -29.41 -2.86
CA SER A 119 -19.48 -30.36 -3.31
C SER A 119 -19.26 -31.68 -2.57
N GLY A 120 -20.08 -31.94 -1.56
CA GLY A 120 -20.24 -33.28 -1.00
C GLY A 120 -20.05 -33.40 0.51
N GLN A 121 -20.94 -32.82 1.30
CA GLN A 121 -21.50 -33.56 2.43
C GLN A 121 -23.00 -33.69 2.23
N LYS A 122 -23.40 -34.85 1.69
CA LYS A 122 -24.77 -35.33 1.76
C LYS A 122 -24.79 -36.30 2.93
N ASN A 123 -25.65 -36.00 3.90
CA ASN A 123 -25.99 -36.85 5.04
C ASN A 123 -26.58 -38.19 4.58
#